data_AF-A0A969HZX6-F1
#
_entry.id   AF-A0A969HZX6-F1
#
_cell.length_a   1.000
_cell.length_b   1.000
_cell.length_c   1.000
_cell.angle_alpha   90.00
_cell.angle_beta   90.00
_cell.angle_gamma   90.00
#
_symmetry.space_group_name_H-M   'P 1'
#
loop_
_entity.id
_entity.type
_entity.pdbx_description
1 polymer ?
#
loop_
_entity_poly.entity_id
_entity_poly.type
_entity_poly.pdbx_seq_one_letter_code
_entity_poly.pdbx_strand_id
1 'polypeptide(L)' 'MFPSILLEHEPAWQRFREKTVRNHASNLFDKLGVWSRAQAIVFARDRGFSP' A
#
# COMPACT_ATOMS: atom_id res chain seq x y z
N MET A 1 0.00 15.40 20.66
CA MET A 1 1.41 15.35 21.10
C MET A 1 1.64 13.96 21.67
N PHE A 2 2.39 13.09 20.97
CA PHE A 2 2.64 11.72 21.42
C PHE A 2 3.83 11.70 22.40
N PRO A 3 3.77 10.97 23.53
CA PRO A 3 4.82 11.00 24.54
C PRO A 3 6.09 10.29 24.05
N SER A 4 7.26 10.85 24.34
CA SER A 4 8.59 10.36 23.93
C SER A 4 8.98 8.96 24.46
N ILE A 5 8.14 8.33 25.28
CA ILE A 5 8.38 6.98 25.82
C ILE A 5 8.11 5.85 24.80
N LEU A 6 7.53 6.18 23.64
CA LEU A 6 7.23 5.24 22.55
C LEU A 6 8.38 5.07 21.54
N LEU A 7 9.52 5.75 21.72
CA LEU A 7 10.60 5.73 20.72
C LEU A 7 11.59 4.55 20.82
N GLU A 8 11.58 3.78 21.91
CA GLU A 8 12.58 2.71 22.16
C GLU A 8 12.15 1.31 21.66
N HIS A 9 10.89 1.11 21.28
CA HIS A 9 10.41 -0.14 20.70
C HIS A 9 9.71 0.15 19.38
N GLU A 10 10.08 -0.58 18.32
CA GLU A 10 9.45 -0.61 16.99
C GLU A 10 7.97 -0.23 17.07
N PRO A 11 7.62 1.03 16.80
CA PRO A 11 6.43 1.56 17.40
C PRO A 11 5.24 1.01 16.60
N ALA A 12 4.33 0.31 17.29
CA ALA A 12 3.27 -0.51 16.68
C ALA A 12 2.41 0.23 15.64
N TRP A 13 2.39 1.57 15.68
CA TRP A 13 1.77 2.40 14.66
C TRP A 13 2.40 2.25 13.27
N GLN A 14 3.71 1.99 13.14
CA GLN A 14 4.37 1.73 11.86
C GLN A 14 3.78 0.47 11.22
N ARG A 15 3.68 -0.62 11.99
CA ARG A 15 3.08 -1.89 11.53
C ARG A 15 1.63 -1.72 11.10
N PHE A 16 0.86 -0.91 11.83
CA PHE A 16 -0.54 -0.62 11.48
C PHE A 16 -0.64 0.19 10.17
N ARG A 17 0.21 1.21 9.99
CA ARG A 17 0.28 1.99 8.74
C ARG A 17 0.64 1.13 7.53
N GLU A 18 1.69 0.32 7.64
CA GLU A 18 2.13 -0.53 6.54
C GLU A 18 1.07 -1.59 6.17
N LYS A 19 0.41 -2.21 7.16
CA LYS A 19 -0.70 -3.13 6.91
C LYS A 19 -1.85 -2.45 6.18
N THR A 20 -2.17 -1.22 6.53
CA THR A 20 -3.25 -0.45 5.89
C THR A 20 -2.93 -0.17 4.43
N VAL A 21 -1.70 0.28 4.14
CA VAL A 21 -1.24 0.53 2.77
C VAL A 21 -1.24 -0.76 1.94
N ARG A 22 -0.70 -1.85 2.50
CA ARG A 22 -0.67 -3.16 1.83
C ARG A 22 -2.08 -3.67 1.54
N ASN A 23 -2.99 -3.62 2.51
CA ASN A 23 -4.38 -4.03 2.33
C ASN A 23 -5.09 -3.19 1.26
N HIS A 24 -4.88 -1.89 1.25
CA HIS A 24 -5.48 -1.02 0.24
C HIS A 24 -4.98 -1.36 -1.16
N ALA A 25 -3.67 -1.59 -1.32
CA ALA A 25 -3.08 -2.01 -2.58
C ALA A 25 -3.60 -3.38 -3.06
N SER A 26 -3.69 -4.36 -2.16
CA SER A 26 -4.26 -5.68 -2.47
C SER A 26 -5.72 -5.58 -2.95
N ASN A 27 -6.56 -4.85 -2.21
CA ASN A 27 -7.96 -4.65 -2.58
C ASN A 27 -8.11 -3.94 -3.94
N LEU A 28 -7.19 -3.04 -4.28
CA LEU A 28 -7.17 -2.40 -5.60
C LEU A 28 -6.82 -3.43 -6.69
N PHE A 29 -5.77 -4.23 -6.46
CA PHE A 29 -5.34 -5.25 -7.41
C PHE A 29 -6.43 -6.29 -7.68
N ASP A 30 -7.13 -6.74 -6.64
CA ASP A 30 -8.27 -7.67 -6.77
C ASP A 30 -9.38 -7.08 -7.65
N LYS A 31 -9.72 -5.79 -7.45
CA LYS A 31 -10.73 -5.09 -8.27
C LYS A 31 -10.32 -4.93 -9.73
N LEU A 32 -9.03 -4.79 -9.99
CA LEU A 32 -8.48 -4.67 -11.34
C LEU A 32 -8.21 -6.04 -11.99
N GLY A 33 -8.34 -7.14 -11.24
CA GLY A 33 -8.02 -8.50 -11.71
C GLY A 33 -6.53 -8.72 -11.99
N VAL A 34 -5.64 -8.00 -11.28
CA VAL A 34 -4.18 -8.10 -11.45
C VAL A 34 -3.53 -8.66 -10.19
N TRP A 35 -2.37 -9.30 -10.35
CA TRP A 35 -1.70 -10.04 -9.26
C TRP A 35 -0.41 -9.38 -8.78
N SER A 36 0.05 -8.33 -9.48
CA SER A 36 1.26 -7.62 -9.12
C SER A 36 1.21 -6.15 -9.51
N ARG A 37 2.05 -5.35 -8.85
CA ARG A 37 2.25 -3.94 -9.19
C ARG A 37 2.66 -3.76 -10.65
N ALA A 38 3.51 -4.65 -11.18
CA ALA A 38 3.95 -4.57 -12.58
C ALA A 38 2.77 -4.75 -13.54
N GLN A 39 1.90 -5.74 -13.28
CA GLN A 39 0.67 -5.93 -14.05
C GLN A 39 -0.28 -4.73 -13.92
N ALA A 40 -0.41 -4.14 -12.73
CA ALA A 40 -1.23 -2.94 -12.54
C ALA A 40 -0.72 -1.74 -13.38
N ILE A 41 0.61 -1.58 -13.50
CA ILE A 41 1.22 -0.52 -14.32
C ILE A 41 0.94 -0.77 -15.80
N VAL A 42 1.08 -1.99 -16.29
CA VAL A 42 0.76 -2.34 -17.69
C VAL A 42 -0.74 -2.14 -17.96
N PHE A 43 -1.60 -2.65 -17.07
CA PHE A 43 -3.06 -2.48 -17.15
C PHE A 43 -3.48 -1.01 -17.24
N ALA A 44 -2.82 -0.13 -16.50
CA ALA A 44 -3.06 1.31 -16.53
C ALA A 44 -2.61 1.91 -17.88
N ARG A 45 -1.40 1.57 -18.36
CA ARG A 45 -0.87 2.03 -19.65
C ARG A 45 -1.76 1.62 -20.82
N ASP A 46 -2.23 0.38 -20.84
CA ASP A 46 -3.11 -0.14 -21.90
C ASP A 46 -4.46 0.60 -21.95
N ARG A 47 -4.85 1.26 -20.85
CA ARG A 47 -6.05 2.11 -20.76
C ARG A 47 -5.78 3.60 -20.98
N GLY A 48 -4.57 3.95 -21.41
CA GLY A 48 -4.17 5.34 -21.66
C GLY A 48 -3.81 6.12 -20.40
N PHE A 49 -3.72 5.46 -19.24
CA PHE A 49 -3.16 6.09 -18.04
C PHE A 49 -1.63 6.05 -18.14
N SER A 50 -1.06 7.12 -18.68
CA SER A 50 0.38 7.43 -18.56
C SER A 50 0.61 8.22 -17.25
N PRO A 51 1.77 8.06 -16.57
CA PRO A 51 2.23 9.05 -15.60
C PRO A 51 2.37 10.43 -16.23
#